data_AF-A0A5K1F3I2-F1
#
_entry.id   AF-A0A5K1F3I2-F1
#
_cell.length_a   1.000
_cell.length_b   1.000
_cell.length_c   1.000
_cell.angle_alpha   90.00
_cell.angle_beta   90.00
_cell.angle_gamma   90.00
#
_symmetry.space_group_name_H-M   'P 1'
#
loop_
_entity.id
_entity.type
_entity.pdbx_description
1 polymer ?
#
loop_
_entity_poly.entity_id
_entity_poly.type
_entity_poly.pdbx_seq_one_letter_code
_entity_poly.pdbx_strand_id
1 'polypeptide(L)' 'KQTWSKPMVKGVPPLPRDSHSCTTVGNKLFVFGGTDGQNPLNDLHVLDT' A
#
# COMPACT_ATOMS: atom_id res chain seq x y z
N LYS A 1 10.45 -23.62 0.42
CA LYS A 1 10.91 -22.65 -0.60
C LYS A 1 10.09 -21.38 -0.44
N GLN A 2 10.73 -20.23 -0.29
CA GLN A 2 10.04 -18.93 -0.35
C GLN A 2 10.08 -18.44 -1.79
N THR A 3 8.91 -18.18 -2.36
CA THR A 3 8.76 -17.78 -3.76
C THR A 3 7.92 -16.53 -3.84
N TRP A 4 8.34 -15.60 -4.69
CA TRP A 4 7.56 -14.42 -5.01
C TRP A 4 6.35 -14.76 -5.86
N SER A 5 5.26 -14.04 -5.64
CA SER A 5 4.08 -14.10 -6.47
C SER A 5 3.52 -12.70 -6.66
N LYS A 6 2.72 -12.51 -7.71
CA LYS A 6 1.98 -11.27 -7.98
C LYS A 6 0.49 -11.58 -7.86
N PRO A 7 -0.14 -11.37 -6.70
CA PRO A 7 -1.56 -11.68 -6.52
C PRO A 7 -2.44 -10.75 -7.38
N MET A 8 -3.61 -11.24 -7.77
CA MET A 8 -4.64 -10.40 -8.40
C MET A 8 -5.32 -9.56 -7.31
N VAL A 9 -5.28 -8.24 -7.46
CA VAL A 9 -5.89 -7.29 -6.53
C VAL A 9 -7.09 -6.61 -7.20
N LYS A 10 -8.12 -6.27 -6.41
CA LYS A 10 -9.32 -5.56 -6.87
C LYS A 10 -9.43 -4.20 -6.18
N GLY A 11 -10.24 -3.31 -6.74
CA GLY A 11 -10.42 -1.95 -6.22
C GLY A 11 -9.55 -0.92 -6.92
N VAL A 12 -9.49 0.28 -6.36
CA VAL A 12 -8.68 1.38 -6.89
C VAL A 12 -7.35 1.39 -6.16
N PRO A 13 -6.21 1.18 -6.84
CA PRO A 13 -4.91 1.26 -6.20
C PRO A 13 -4.59 2.71 -5.79
N PRO A 14 -3.79 2.92 -4.73
CA PRO A 14 -3.22 4.22 -4.46
C PRO A 14 -2.38 4.71 -5.64
N LEU A 15 -2.16 6.02 -5.71
CA LEU A 15 -1.14 6.59 -6.59
C LEU A 15 0.24 5.95 -6.31
N PRO A 16 1.09 5.77 -7.34
CA PRO A 16 2.48 5.40 -7.15
C PRO A 16 3.13 6.31 -6.11
N ARG A 17 3.81 5.71 -5.13
CA ARG A 17 4.37 6.44 -3.99
C ARG A 17 5.63 5.78 -3.45
N ASP A 18 6.51 6.57 -2.87
CA ASP A 18 7.64 6.11 -2.05
C ASP A 18 7.54 6.65 -0.60
N SER A 19 8.44 6.19 0.26
CA SER A 19 8.60 6.65 1.66
C SER A 19 7.32 6.61 2.52
N HIS A 20 6.37 5.75 2.17
CA HIS A 20 5.14 5.54 2.94
C HIS A 20 5.37 4.58 4.11
N SER A 21 4.50 4.64 5.12
CA SER A 21 4.45 3.60 6.15
C SER A 21 3.47 2.51 5.72
N CYS A 22 3.82 1.25 5.98
CA CYS A 22 3.00 0.08 5.68
C CYS A 22 2.96 -0.85 6.90
N THR A 23 1.77 -1.15 7.43
CA THR A 23 1.59 -1.99 8.62
C THR A 23 0.45 -2.97 8.44
N THR A 24 0.66 -4.22 8.86
CA THR A 24 -0.37 -5.25 8.87
C THR A 24 -1.08 -5.32 10.22
N VAL A 25 -2.41 -5.36 10.21
CA VAL A 25 -3.25 -5.61 11.40
C VAL A 25 -4.31 -6.62 11.03
N GLY A 26 -4.21 -7.83 11.58
CA GLY A 26 -5.06 -8.95 11.18
C GLY A 26 -4.86 -9.32 9.71
N ASN A 27 -5.96 -9.39 8.95
CA ASN A 27 -5.98 -9.65 7.51
C ASN A 27 -6.07 -8.37 6.68
N LYS A 28 -5.56 -7.25 7.21
CA LYS A 28 -5.57 -5.95 6.53
C LYS A 28 -4.18 -5.36 6.52
N LEU A 29 -3.81 -4.78 5.39
CA LEU A 29 -2.59 -4.03 5.19
C LEU A 29 -2.95 -2.54 5.04
N PHE A 30 -2.35 -1.70 5.88
CA PHE A 30 -2.59 -0.27 5.95
C PHE A 30 -1.40 0.49 5.40
N VAL A 31 -1.62 1.37 4.43
CA VAL A 31 -0.61 2.25 3.84
C VAL A 31 -0.99 3.70 4.14
N PHE A 32 -0.09 4.43 4.81
CA PHE A 32 -0.31 5.85 5.15
C PHE A 32 0.81 6.73 4.60
N GLY A 33 0.38 7.83 3.97
CA GLY A 33 1.26 8.90 3.50
C GLY A 33 2.26 8.49 2.42
N GLY A 34 3.46 9.07 2.49
CA GLY A 34 4.51 8.96 1.48
C GLY A 34 4.59 10.21 0.59
N THR A 35 5.15 10.06 -0.60
CA THR A 35 5.19 11.10 -1.64
C THR A 35 4.93 10.48 -3.00
N ASP A 36 4.25 11.22 -3.90
CA ASP A 36 4.09 10.84 -5.32
C ASP A 36 5.28 11.31 -6.20
N GLY A 37 6.33 11.83 -5.57
CA GLY A 37 7.51 12.41 -6.21
C GLY A 37 7.39 13.92 -6.45
N GLN A 38 6.21 14.52 -6.26
CA GLN A 38 5.98 15.96 -6.36
C GLN A 38 5.43 16.54 -5.05
N ASN A 39 4.50 15.84 -4.41
CA ASN A 39 3.78 16.30 -3.23
C ASN A 39 3.81 15.26 -2.11
N PRO A 40 3.91 15.70 -0.84
CA PRO A 40 3.66 14.81 0.29
C PRO A 40 2.20 14.35 0.28
N LEU A 41 1.99 13.07 0.63
CA LEU A 41 0.69 12.44 0.73
C LEU A 41 0.31 12.29 2.20
N ASN A 42 -0.99 12.41 2.50
CA ASN A 42 -1.56 12.25 3.85
C ASN A 42 -2.81 11.35 3.85
N ASP A 43 -3.00 10.56 2.80
CA ASP A 43 -4.11 9.63 2.64
C ASP A 43 -3.81 8.26 3.30
N LEU A 44 -4.89 7.54 3.62
CA LEU A 44 -4.85 6.18 4.16
C LEU A 44 -5.49 5.22 3.16
N HIS A 45 -4.76 4.17 2.80
CA HIS A 45 -5.23 3.06 1.98
C HIS A 45 -5.23 1.77 2.77
N VAL A 46 -6.23 0.92 2.50
CA VAL A 46 -6.37 -0.38 3.15
C VAL A 46 -6.56 -1.46 2.09
N LEU A 47 -5.77 -2.52 2.18
CA LEU A 47 -5.91 -3.73 1.39
C LEU A 47 -6.34 -4.88 2.30
N ASP A 48 -7.47 -5.50 1.98
CA ASP A 48 -7.87 -6.79 2.57
C ASP A 48 -7.00 -7.90 1.95
N THR A 49 -6.22 -8.58 2.78
CA THR A 49 -5.23 -9.60 2.39
C THR A 49 -5.71 -11.02 2.61
#